data_AF-A0A7Y0GC49-F1
#
_entry.id   AF-A0A7Y0GC49-F1
#
_cell.length_a   1.000
_cell.length_b   1.000
_cell.length_c   1.000
_cell.angle_alpha   90.00
_cell.angle_beta   90.00
_cell.angle_gamma   90.00
#
_symmetry.space_group_name_H-M   'P 1'
#
loop_
_entity.id
_entity.type
_entity.pdbx_description
1 polymer ?
#
loop_
_entity_poly.entity_id
_entity_poly.type
_entity_poly.pdbx_seq_one_letter_code
_entity_poly.pdbx_strand_id
1 'polypeptide(L)'
;MLNEDRQRALDALEILAALLGSKPGGFGLPANSRVSYTHLANRELDIRARRRAILGADLASDNCWELLLCLYLAWVEGKRTSVTDLSYMSSIPIATTIRWLNRLLKKATVWR
;
A
#
# COMPACT_ATOMS: atom_id res chain seq x y z
N MET A 1 -27.16 -6.73 7.91
CA MET A 1 -26.09 -6.75 6.90
C MET A 1 -26.07 -5.52 5.99
N LEU A 2 -26.90 -5.39 4.94
CA LEU A 2 -26.79 -4.27 3.97
C LEU A 2 -26.85 -2.85 4.59
N ASN A 3 -27.69 -2.65 5.62
CA ASN A 3 -27.78 -1.36 6.32
C ASN A 3 -26.59 -1.09 7.25
N GLU A 4 -26.00 -2.13 7.85
CA GLU A 4 -24.85 -1.98 8.76
C GLU A 4 -23.56 -1.71 7.99
N ASP A 5 -23.36 -2.36 6.84
CA ASP A 5 -22.19 -2.14 5.99
C ASP A 5 -22.22 -0.74 5.35
N ARG A 6 -23.43 -0.28 4.96
CA ARG A 6 -23.63 1.11 4.51
C ARG A 6 -23.31 2.10 5.62
N GLN A 7 -23.78 1.85 6.85
CA GLN A 7 -23.51 2.75 7.98
C GLN A 7 -22.02 2.83 8.27
N ARG A 8 -21.31 1.69 8.30
CA ARG A 8 -19.84 1.66 8.48
C ARG A 8 -19.10 2.44 7.40
N ALA A 9 -19.55 2.37 6.15
CA ALA A 9 -18.95 3.15 5.07
C ALA A 9 -19.15 4.65 5.26
N LEU A 10 -20.33 5.07 5.74
CA LEU A 10 -20.60 6.47 6.08
C LEU A 10 -19.72 6.93 7.25
N ASP A 11 -19.62 6.14 8.32
CA ASP A 11 -18.78 6.45 9.48
C ASP A 11 -17.30 6.62 9.09
N ALA A 12 -16.79 5.75 8.20
CA ALA A 12 -15.42 5.86 7.68
C ALA A 12 -15.20 7.14 6.84
N LEU A 13 -16.20 7.55 6.06
CA LEU A 13 -16.15 8.80 5.30
C LEU A 13 -16.14 10.03 6.21
N GLU A 14 -16.87 9.99 7.32
CA GLU A 14 -16.86 11.06 8.33
C GLU A 14 -15.48 11.18 9.01
N ILE A 15 -14.87 10.06 9.39
CA ILE A 15 -13.51 10.05 9.94
C ILE A 15 -12.51 10.65 8.95
N LEU A 16 -12.59 10.24 7.68
CA LEU A 16 -11.71 10.77 6.63
C LEU A 16 -11.92 12.27 6.42
N ALA A 17 -13.17 12.75 6.44
CA ALA A 17 -13.46 14.18 6.36
C ALA A 17 -12.86 14.96 7.55
N ALA A 18 -12.95 14.42 8.77
CA ALA A 18 -12.37 15.00 9.96
C ALA A 18 -10.83 15.08 9.88
N LEU A 19 -10.17 14.01 9.42
CA LEU A 19 -8.71 13.98 9.23
C LEU A 19 -8.24 15.00 8.17
N LEU A 20 -9.04 15.24 7.15
CA LEU A 20 -8.76 16.23 6.10
C LEU A 20 -9.14 17.66 6.50
N GLY A 21 -9.64 17.90 7.71
CA GLY A 21 -10.07 19.22 8.17
C GLY A 21 -11.29 19.78 7.41
N SER A 22 -12.06 18.92 6.75
CA SER A 22 -13.26 19.31 5.99
C SER A 22 -14.52 19.27 6.86
N LYS A 23 -15.36 20.31 6.77
CA LYS A 23 -16.62 20.42 7.52
C LYS A 23 -17.63 19.35 7.05
N PRO A 24 -18.44 18.73 7.93
CA PRO A 24 -19.49 17.80 7.51
C PRO A 24 -20.45 18.49 6.54
N GLY A 25 -20.67 17.88 5.37
CA GLY A 25 -21.52 18.40 4.29
C GLY A 25 -20.77 18.97 3.08
N GLY A 26 -19.44 19.10 3.13
CA GLY A 26 -18.65 19.46 1.96
C GLY A 26 -17.26 18.83 2.01
N PHE A 27 -17.03 17.78 1.22
CA PHE A 27 -15.67 17.36 0.84
C PHE A 27 -15.03 18.50 0.03
N GLY A 28 -14.48 19.49 0.73
CA GLY A 28 -14.10 20.79 0.22
C GLY A 28 -12.75 20.80 -0.49
N LEU A 29 -12.50 19.80 -1.35
CA LEU A 29 -11.56 19.92 -2.47
C LEU A 29 -11.78 21.26 -3.19
N PRO A 30 -10.89 22.28 -3.30
CA PRO A 30 -11.09 23.35 -4.29
C PRO A 30 -11.54 22.74 -5.63
N ALA A 31 -12.51 23.33 -6.33
CA ALA A 31 -13.13 22.67 -7.51
C ALA A 31 -12.09 22.19 -8.55
N ASN A 32 -11.01 22.94 -8.74
CA ASN A 32 -9.92 22.59 -9.64
C ASN A 32 -8.95 21.53 -9.06
N SER A 33 -8.90 21.37 -7.74
CA SER A 33 -8.09 20.32 -7.10
C SER A 33 -8.84 18.99 -6.97
N ARG A 34 -10.19 18.98 -6.94
CA ARG A 34 -11.00 17.75 -6.96
C ARG A 34 -10.63 16.84 -8.14
N VAL A 35 -10.54 17.40 -9.34
CA VAL A 35 -10.13 16.67 -10.56
C VAL A 35 -8.73 16.09 -10.40
N SER A 36 -7.79 16.87 -9.84
CA SER A 36 -6.41 16.44 -9.59
C SER A 36 -6.34 15.28 -8.58
N TYR A 37 -7.01 15.41 -7.43
CA TYR A 37 -7.00 14.36 -6.40
C TYR A 37 -7.73 13.08 -6.84
N THR A 38 -8.82 13.19 -7.60
CA THR A 38 -9.47 12.02 -8.22
C THR A 38 -8.52 11.32 -9.19
N HIS A 39 -7.80 12.07 -10.02
CA HIS A 39 -6.82 11.48 -10.94
C HIS A 39 -5.69 10.77 -10.20
N LEU A 40 -5.15 11.37 -9.14
CA LEU A 40 -4.12 10.75 -8.29
C LEU A 40 -4.65 9.46 -7.63
N ALA A 41 -5.85 9.49 -7.05
CA ALA A 41 -6.45 8.31 -6.43
C ALA A 41 -6.67 7.17 -7.43
N ASN A 42 -7.20 7.47 -8.61
CA ASN A 42 -7.38 6.48 -9.68
C ASN A 42 -6.04 5.90 -10.13
N ARG A 43 -5.01 6.74 -10.28
CA ARG A 43 -3.66 6.29 -10.62
C ARG A 43 -3.09 5.32 -9.59
N GLU A 44 -3.27 5.59 -8.29
CA GLU A 44 -2.80 4.68 -7.23
C GLU A 44 -3.57 3.34 -7.22
N LEU A 45 -4.89 3.37 -7.48
CA LEU A 45 -5.69 2.16 -7.65
C LEU A 45 -5.21 1.33 -8.85
N ASP A 46 -4.91 1.97 -9.98
CA ASP A 46 -4.38 1.32 -11.17
C ASP A 46 -3.00 0.69 -10.92
N ILE A 47 -2.10 1.41 -10.24
CA ILE A 47 -0.78 0.88 -9.85
C ILE A 47 -0.95 -0.34 -8.95
N ARG A 48 -1.86 -0.30 -7.97
CA ARG A 48 -2.16 -1.44 -7.10
C ARG A 48 -2.72 -2.63 -7.88
N ALA A 49 -3.62 -2.39 -8.83
CA ALA A 49 -4.17 -3.43 -9.69
C ALA A 49 -3.08 -4.09 -10.56
N ARG A 50 -2.17 -3.29 -11.14
CA ARG A 50 -1.02 -3.79 -11.93
C ARG A 50 -0.06 -4.60 -11.07
N ARG A 51 0.28 -4.14 -9.87
CA ARG A 51 1.08 -4.91 -8.89
C ARG A 51 0.46 -6.28 -8.65
N ARG A 52 -0.86 -6.33 -8.47
CA ARG A 52 -1.62 -7.58 -8.28
C ARG A 52 -1.60 -8.48 -9.51
N ALA A 53 -1.71 -7.94 -10.71
CA ALA A 53 -1.67 -8.71 -11.94
C ALA A 53 -0.29 -9.37 -12.17
N ILE A 54 0.79 -8.65 -11.85
CA ILE A 54 2.17 -9.12 -12.06
C ILE A 54 2.62 -10.08 -10.96
N LEU A 55 2.40 -9.72 -9.70
CA LEU A 55 2.94 -10.46 -8.55
C LEU A 55 1.97 -11.53 -8.02
N GLY A 56 0.71 -11.47 -8.45
CA GLY A 56 -0.38 -12.26 -7.91
C GLY A 56 -0.93 -11.69 -6.58
N ALA A 57 -2.11 -12.17 -6.21
CA ALA A 57 -2.82 -11.75 -5.00
C ALA A 57 -2.01 -11.93 -3.70
N ASP A 58 -1.18 -12.97 -3.65
CA ASP A 58 -0.43 -13.35 -2.46
C ASP A 58 0.72 -12.40 -2.12
N LEU A 59 1.27 -11.70 -3.12
CA LEU A 59 2.48 -10.87 -2.99
C LEU A 59 2.22 -9.38 -3.24
N ALA A 60 1.06 -9.01 -3.75
CA ALA A 60 0.72 -7.61 -4.02
C ALA A 60 0.24 -6.83 -2.78
N SER A 61 0.65 -7.24 -1.57
CA SER A 61 0.39 -6.47 -0.36
C SER A 61 1.29 -5.24 -0.30
N ASP A 62 0.85 -4.17 0.36
CA ASP A 62 1.65 -2.94 0.47
C ASP A 62 2.97 -3.19 1.20
N ASN A 63 2.94 -4.00 2.28
CA ASN A 63 4.14 -4.42 2.99
C ASN A 63 5.14 -5.19 2.11
N CYS A 64 4.65 -6.11 1.26
CA CYS A 64 5.53 -6.87 0.37
C CYS A 64 6.13 -5.97 -0.71
N TRP A 65 5.33 -5.05 -1.25
CA TRP A 65 5.81 -4.07 -2.23
C TRP A 65 6.86 -3.13 -1.64
N GLU A 66 6.66 -2.65 -0.42
CA GLU A 66 7.63 -1.81 0.28
C GLU A 66 8.97 -2.53 0.49
N LEU A 67 8.94 -3.80 0.90
CA LEU A 67 10.15 -4.61 1.01
C LEU A 67 10.84 -4.84 -0.33
N LEU A 68 10.09 -5.03 -1.42
CA LEU A 68 10.66 -5.14 -2.77
C LEU A 68 11.37 -3.84 -3.17
N LEU A 69 10.82 -2.67 -2.85
CA LEU A 69 11.46 -1.39 -3.12
C LEU A 69 12.73 -1.20 -2.27
N CYS A 70 12.72 -1.55 -0.97
CA CYS A 70 13.92 -1.50 -0.14
C CYS A 70 15.02 -2.44 -0.66
N LEU A 71 14.66 -3.66 -1.06
CA LEU A 71 15.59 -4.61 -1.67
C LEU A 71 16.16 -4.10 -2.99
N TYR A 72 15.32 -3.49 -3.84
CA TYR A 72 15.76 -2.91 -5.11
C TYR A 72 16.72 -1.75 -4.89
N LEU A 73 16.44 -0.85 -3.94
CA LEU A 73 17.34 0.25 -3.57
C LEU A 73 18.68 -0.27 -3.06
N ALA A 74 18.67 -1.24 -2.14
CA ALA A 74 19.90 -1.88 -1.65
C ALA A 74 20.72 -2.52 -2.79
N TRP A 75 20.03 -3.14 -3.75
CA TRP A 75 20.67 -3.73 -4.94
C TRP A 75 21.30 -2.66 -5.85
N VAL A 76 20.58 -1.58 -6.16
CA VAL A 76 21.10 -0.46 -6.97
C VAL A 76 22.31 0.20 -6.28
N GLU A 77 22.28 0.31 -4.96
CA GLU A 77 23.37 0.87 -4.16
C GLU A 77 24.54 -0.11 -3.93
N GLY A 78 24.43 -1.37 -4.38
CA GLY A 78 25.43 -2.41 -4.16
C GLY A 78 25.63 -2.79 -2.68
N LYS A 79 24.67 -2.48 -1.82
CA LYS A 79 24.76 -2.72 -0.38
C LYS A 79 24.25 -4.12 -0.01
N ARG A 80 24.94 -4.75 0.93
CA ARG A 80 24.36 -5.88 1.66
C ARG A 80 23.42 -5.33 2.72
N THR A 81 22.25 -5.94 2.82
CA THR A 81 21.18 -5.53 3.73
C THR A 81 20.74 -6.74 4.54
N SER A 82 20.69 -6.59 5.87
CA SER A 82 20.15 -7.60 6.78
C SER A 82 18.63 -7.50 6.89
N VAL A 83 17.99 -8.52 7.49
CA VAL A 83 16.56 -8.48 7.81
C VAL A 83 16.23 -7.32 8.75
N THR A 84 17.11 -7.02 9.70
CA THR A 84 16.95 -5.91 10.65
C THR A 84 17.01 -4.57 9.91
N ASP A 85 17.93 -4.42 8.96
CA ASP A 85 18.01 -3.19 8.15
C ASP A 85 16.75 -2.99 7.30
N LEU A 86 16.24 -4.06 6.66
CA LEU A 86 14.97 -3.98 5.92
C LEU A 86 13.80 -3.56 6.81
N SER A 87 13.72 -4.12 8.02
CA SER A 87 12.70 -3.76 8.99
C SER A 87 12.77 -2.28 9.37
N TYR A 88 13.98 -1.75 9.55
CA TYR A 88 14.19 -0.33 9.82
C TYR A 88 13.82 0.55 8.61
N MET A 89 14.29 0.20 7.41
CA MET A 89 14.04 0.95 6.17
C MET A 89 12.56 1.04 5.80
N SER A 90 11.81 -0.04 6.04
CA SER A 90 10.38 -0.15 5.68
C SER A 90 9.42 0.17 6.83
N SER A 91 9.92 0.43 8.05
CA SER A 91 9.08 0.53 9.26
C SER A 91 8.17 -0.70 9.51
N ILE A 92 8.48 -1.85 8.90
CA ILE A 92 7.74 -3.11 9.06
C ILE A 92 8.39 -3.93 10.18
N PRO A 93 7.63 -4.50 11.13
CA PRO A 93 8.20 -5.35 12.19
C PRO A 93 8.98 -6.56 11.64
N ILE A 94 10.12 -6.90 12.26
CA ILE A 94 11.04 -7.98 11.82
C ILE A 94 10.30 -9.30 11.49
N ALA A 95 9.40 -9.77 12.36
CA ALA A 95 8.65 -11.00 12.12
C ALA A 95 7.79 -10.94 10.84
N THR A 96 7.21 -9.77 10.55
CA THR A 96 6.46 -9.50 9.32
C THR A 96 7.40 -9.46 8.11
N THR A 97 8.58 -8.86 8.24
CA THR A 97 9.62 -8.84 7.20
C THR A 97 10.04 -10.25 6.82
N ILE A 98 10.40 -11.09 7.79
CA ILE A 98 10.78 -12.50 7.56
C ILE A 98 9.66 -13.26 6.85
N ARG A 99 8.41 -13.09 7.30
CA ARG A 99 7.24 -13.74 6.68
C ARG A 99 7.14 -13.40 5.19
N TRP A 100 7.32 -12.14 4.82
CA TRP A 100 7.25 -11.70 3.42
C TRP A 100 8.45 -12.16 2.60
N LEU A 101 9.67 -12.11 3.15
CA LEU A 101 10.87 -12.64 2.50
C LEU A 101 10.72 -14.13 2.18
N ASN A 102 10.23 -14.93 3.13
CA ASN A 102 9.97 -16.36 2.91
C ASN A 102 8.94 -16.60 1.79
N ARG A 103 7.89 -15.77 1.69
CA ARG A 103 6.91 -15.85 0.61
C ARG A 103 7.52 -15.50 -0.75
N LEU A 104 8.33 -14.45 -0.81
CA LEU A 104 9.04 -14.03 -2.03
C LEU A 104 9.98 -15.13 -2.52
N LEU A 105 10.80 -15.69 -1.63
CA LEU A 105 11.73 -16.78 -1.95
C LEU A 105 11.00 -18.02 -2.48
N LYS A 106 9.90 -18.42 -1.82
CA LYS A 106 9.10 -19.57 -2.24
C LYS A 106 8.48 -19.38 -3.63
N LYS A 107 8.05 -18.16 -3.97
CA LYS A 107 7.54 -17.88 -5.32
C LYS A 107 8.69 -17.88 -6.31
N ALA A 108 9.80 -17.20 -6.05
CA ALA A 108 10.96 -17.14 -6.94
C ALA A 108 11.52 -18.52 -7.34
N THR A 109 11.45 -19.52 -6.45
CA THR A 109 11.84 -20.90 -6.77
C THR A 109 10.90 -21.60 -7.75
N VAL A 110 9.65 -21.15 -7.87
CA VAL A 110 8.66 -21.67 -8.84
C VAL A 110 8.82 -20.99 -10.22
N TRP A 111 9.49 -19.83 -10.28
CA TRP A 111 9.76 -19.10 -11.53
C TRP A 111 11.09 -19.49 -12.20
N ARG A 112 11.72 -20.61 -11.80
CA ARG A 112 12.92 -21.14 -12.45
C ARG A 112 12.59 -22.21 -13.48
#